data_AF-A0A550GZK8-F1
#
_entry.id   AF-A0A550GZK8-F1
#
_cell.length_a   1.000
_cell.length_b   1.000
_cell.length_c   1.000
_cell.angle_alpha   90.00
_cell.angle_beta   90.00
_cell.angle_gamma   90.00
#
_symmetry.space_group_name_H-M   'P 1'
#
loop_
_entity.id
_entity.type
_entity.pdbx_description
1 polymer ?
#
loop_
_entity_poly.entity_id
_entity_poly.type
_entity_poly.pdbx_seq_one_letter_code
_entity_poly.pdbx_strand_id
1 'polypeptide(L)'
;MMLQVYEKYAWVILLALGLLWFVVGLYSIFLPEGVFETDVQSVTNLPWSELKASSPLAADFVIFIYGLLGLLKLSWSFFVLAITLTGYRKGEKWA
;
A
#
# COMPACT_ATOMS: atom_id res chain seq x y z
N MET A 1 -16.16 20.16 -20.64
CA MET A 1 -15.08 19.43 -21.36
C MET A 1 -14.26 18.53 -20.43
N MET A 2 -13.86 18.94 -19.22
CA MET A 2 -13.08 18.09 -18.30
C MET A 2 -13.82 16.82 -17.79
N LEU A 3 -15.14 16.88 -17.56
CA LEU A 3 -15.93 15.74 -17.05
C LEU A 3 -15.95 14.53 -18.00
N GLN A 4 -16.03 14.76 -19.32
CA GLN A 4 -16.09 13.67 -20.30
C GLN A 4 -14.75 12.96 -20.51
N VAL A 5 -13.64 13.68 -20.31
CA VAL A 5 -12.28 13.09 -20.35
C VAL A 5 -12.07 12.25 -19.09
N TYR A 6 -12.53 12.72 -17.94
CA TYR A 6 -12.48 11.99 -16.67
C TYR A 6 -13.21 10.63 -16.76
N GLU A 7 -14.44 10.59 -17.27
CA GLU A 7 -15.20 9.33 -17.45
C GLU A 7 -14.53 8.32 -18.40
N LYS A 8 -13.70 8.78 -19.34
CA LYS A 8 -13.05 7.89 -20.31
C LYS A 8 -11.79 7.22 -19.74
N TYR A 9 -11.13 7.86 -18.77
CA TYR A 9 -9.86 7.43 -18.20
C TYR A 9 -9.91 7.06 -16.71
N ALA A 10 -11.05 7.26 -16.04
CA ALA A 10 -11.22 6.93 -14.62
C ALA A 10 -10.81 5.48 -14.31
N TRP A 11 -11.25 4.53 -15.12
CA TRP A 11 -10.87 3.12 -14.98
C TRP A 11 -9.36 2.87 -15.09
N VAL A 12 -8.65 3.60 -15.97
CA VAL A 12 -7.17 3.48 -16.10
C VAL A 12 -6.50 3.99 -14.83
N ILE A 13 -6.98 5.11 -14.30
CA ILE A 13 -6.45 5.71 -13.07
C ILE A 13 -6.69 4.78 -11.89
N LEU A 14 -7.89 4.24 -11.74
CA LEU A 14 -8.23 3.30 -10.66
C LEU A 14 -7.45 2.00 -10.78
N LEU A 15 -7.26 1.48 -11.99
CA LEU A 15 -6.43 0.30 -12.23
C LEU A 15 -4.96 0.57 -11.88
N ALA A 16 -4.42 1.72 -12.27
CA ALA A 16 -3.07 2.13 -11.92
C ALA A 16 -2.90 2.29 -10.39
N LEU A 17 -3.87 2.91 -9.72
CA LEU A 17 -3.87 3.06 -8.25
C LEU A 17 -3.96 1.71 -7.54
N GLY A 18 -4.83 0.81 -8.01
CA GLY A 18 -4.91 -0.55 -7.49
C GLY A 18 -3.58 -1.27 -7.60
N LEU A 19 -2.96 -1.27 -8.79
CA LEU A 19 -1.64 -1.87 -9.01
C LEU A 19 -0.53 -1.23 -8.16
N LEU A 20 -0.57 0.10 -7.97
CA LEU A 20 0.38 0.79 -7.10
C LEU A 20 0.25 0.30 -5.66
N TRP A 21 -0.97 0.25 -5.12
CA TRP A 21 -1.21 -0.26 -3.77
C TRP A 21 -0.85 -1.74 -3.62
N PHE A 22 -1.02 -2.54 -4.68
CA PHE A 22 -0.57 -3.92 -4.72
C PHE A 22 0.94 -4.00 -4.48
N VAL A 23 1.73 -3.25 -5.26
CA VAL A 23 3.19 -3.24 -5.17
C VAL A 23 3.66 -2.72 -3.81
N VAL A 24 3.08 -1.63 -3.32
CA VAL A 24 3.42 -1.07 -2.00
C VAL A 24 3.04 -2.05 -0.88
N GLY A 25 1.92 -2.75 -1.01
CA GLY A 25 1.50 -3.79 -0.07
C GLY A 25 2.49 -4.96 -0.02
N LEU A 26 2.89 -5.48 -1.18
CA LEU A 26 3.91 -6.53 -1.27
C LEU A 26 5.24 -6.08 -0.67
N TYR A 27 5.70 -4.88 -1.01
CA TYR A 27 6.96 -4.34 -0.48
C TYR A 27 6.89 -4.19 1.04
N SER A 28 5.75 -3.75 1.59
CA SER A 28 5.55 -3.64 3.05
C SER A 28 5.55 -5.01 3.78
N ILE A 29 5.25 -6.11 3.09
CA ILE A 29 5.25 -7.46 3.69
C ILE A 29 6.63 -8.10 3.61
N PHE A 30 7.25 -8.04 2.42
CA PHE A 30 8.49 -8.79 2.14
C PHE A 30 9.76 -7.98 2.39
N LEU A 31 9.70 -6.65 2.32
CA LEU A 31 10.83 -5.74 2.48
C LEU A 31 10.44 -4.54 3.39
N PRO A 32 9.96 -4.79 4.62
CA PRO A 32 9.39 -3.74 5.47
C PRO A 32 10.43 -2.73 5.94
N GLU A 33 11.70 -3.12 6.08
CA GLU A 33 12.78 -2.27 6.61
C GLU A 33 12.97 -0.98 5.80
N GLY A 34 12.93 -1.08 4.46
CA GLY A 34 13.03 0.10 3.58
C GLY A 34 11.81 1.02 3.63
N VAL A 35 10.70 0.59 4.24
CA VAL A 35 9.48 1.38 4.40
C VAL A 35 9.47 2.12 5.74
N PHE A 36 9.81 1.41 6.82
CA PHE A 36 9.62 1.94 8.17
C PHE A 36 10.84 2.61 8.78
N GLU A 37 12.04 2.46 8.21
CA GLU A 37 13.28 2.94 8.86
C GLU A 37 13.20 4.42 9.23
N THR A 38 12.73 5.25 8.30
CA THR A 38 12.48 6.68 8.54
C THR A 38 11.42 6.91 9.63
N ASP A 39 10.34 6.14 9.60
CA ASP A 39 9.24 6.26 10.57
C ASP A 39 9.70 5.88 11.98
N VAL A 40 10.41 4.76 12.11
CA VAL A 40 11.00 4.29 13.36
C VAL A 40 11.96 5.32 13.93
N GLN A 41 12.85 5.85 13.11
CA GLN A 41 13.80 6.87 13.54
C GLN A 41 13.08 8.14 14.00
N SER A 42 12.01 8.55 13.31
CA SER A 42 11.23 9.73 13.68
C SER A 42 10.49 9.60 15.02
N VAL A 43 10.06 8.38 15.38
CA VAL A 43 9.30 8.11 16.61
C VAL A 43 10.22 7.82 17.79
N THR A 44 11.30 7.07 17.55
CA THR A 44 12.18 6.56 18.63
C THR A 44 13.45 7.38 18.82
N ASN A 45 13.78 8.27 17.88
CA ASN A 45 15.09 8.94 17.77
C ASN A 45 16.29 7.98 17.66
N LEU A 46 16.05 6.69 17.39
CA LEU A 46 17.08 5.68 17.20
C LEU A 46 17.06 5.18 15.75
N PRO A 47 18.22 4.97 15.12
CA PRO A 47 18.26 4.24 13.85
C PRO A 47 17.77 2.80 14.05
N TRP A 48 17.24 2.18 12.99
CA TRP A 48 16.66 0.84 13.06
C TRP A 48 17.62 -0.21 13.65
N SER A 49 18.90 -0.14 13.27
CA SER A 49 19.95 -1.03 13.78
C SER A 49 20.10 -0.95 15.30
N GLU A 50 20.03 0.24 15.89
CA GLU A 50 20.12 0.45 17.34
C GLU A 50 18.83 0.04 18.05
N LEU A 51 17.66 0.30 17.46
CA LEU A 51 16.39 -0.19 18.03
C LEU A 51 16.38 -1.72 18.10
N LYS A 52 16.81 -2.38 17.03
CA LYS A 52 16.89 -3.84 16.95
C LYS A 52 17.87 -4.43 17.96
N ALA A 53 19.01 -3.75 18.18
CA ALA A 53 20.00 -4.17 19.16
C ALA A 53 19.54 -3.92 20.62
N SER A 54 18.78 -2.86 20.86
CA SER A 54 18.33 -2.49 22.21
C SER A 54 17.10 -3.26 22.68
N SER A 55 16.14 -3.54 21.80
CA SER A 55 14.91 -4.25 22.14
C SER A 55 14.40 -5.12 20.98
N PRO A 56 14.72 -6.43 20.99
CA PRO A 56 14.20 -7.38 20.00
C PRO A 56 12.66 -7.41 19.94
N LEU A 57 12.00 -7.29 21.09
CA LEU A 57 10.53 -7.25 21.17
C LEU A 57 9.94 -6.04 20.44
N ALA A 58 10.57 -4.86 20.58
CA ALA A 58 10.13 -3.65 19.88
C ALA A 58 10.33 -3.80 18.37
N ALA A 59 11.45 -4.39 17.93
CA ALA A 59 11.71 -4.67 16.53
C ALA A 59 10.68 -5.64 15.94
N ASP A 60 10.38 -6.74 16.63
CA ASP A 60 9.35 -7.70 16.19
C ASP A 60 7.97 -7.06 16.08
N PHE A 61 7.63 -6.17 17.03
CA PHE A 61 6.36 -5.43 17.00
C PHE A 61 6.27 -4.48 15.81
N VAL A 62 7.34 -3.76 15.49
CA VAL A 62 7.41 -2.90 14.29
C VAL A 62 7.22 -3.73 13.02
N ILE A 63 7.97 -4.83 12.87
CA ILE A 63 7.84 -5.73 11.72
C ILE A 63 6.41 -6.25 11.59
N PHE A 64 5.80 -6.67 12.70
CA PHE A 64 4.42 -7.14 12.73
C PHE A 64 3.41 -6.08 12.28
N ILE A 65 3.51 -4.85 12.80
CA ILE A 65 2.63 -3.74 12.39
C ILE A 65 2.76 -3.46 10.90
N TYR A 66 3.98 -3.35 10.36
CA TYR A 66 4.17 -3.05 8.94
C TYR A 66 3.71 -4.21 8.04
N GLY A 67 3.86 -5.45 8.50
CA GLY A 67 3.27 -6.61 7.84
C GLY A 67 1.73 -6.54 7.77
N LEU A 68 1.07 -6.17 8.88
CA LEU A 68 -0.38 -5.96 8.92
C LEU A 68 -0.82 -4.81 8.01
N LEU A 69 -0.10 -3.69 8.02
CA LEU A 69 -0.36 -2.56 7.12
C LEU A 69 -0.17 -2.99 5.65
N GLY A 70 0.82 -3.81 5.35
CA GLY A 70 1.01 -4.41 4.04
C GLY A 70 -0.19 -5.27 3.60
N LEU A 71 -0.69 -6.14 4.48
CA LEU A 71 -1.89 -6.95 4.22
C LEU A 71 -3.14 -6.08 4.00
N LEU A 72 -3.28 -5.00 4.76
CA LEU A 72 -4.37 -4.03 4.57
C LEU A 72 -4.29 -3.38 3.19
N LYS A 73 -3.09 -2.93 2.77
CA LYS A 73 -2.85 -2.35 1.44
C LYS A 73 -3.16 -3.35 0.32
N LEU A 74 -2.80 -4.62 0.48
CA LEU A 74 -3.16 -5.68 -0.48
C LEU A 74 -4.67 -5.87 -0.57
N SER A 75 -5.35 -5.96 0.58
CA SER A 75 -6.81 -6.10 0.64
C SER A 75 -7.50 -4.93 -0.08
N TRP A 76 -7.02 -3.70 0.17
CA TRP A 76 -7.52 -2.50 -0.50
C TRP A 76 -7.26 -2.52 -2.01
N SER A 77 -6.05 -2.90 -2.41
CA SER A 77 -5.69 -3.07 -3.82
C SER A 77 -6.61 -4.06 -4.52
N PHE A 78 -6.84 -5.24 -3.94
CA PHE A 78 -7.72 -6.25 -4.53
C PHE A 78 -9.15 -5.73 -4.66
N PHE A 79 -9.64 -5.01 -3.66
CA PHE A 79 -10.97 -4.39 -3.71
C PHE A 79 -11.08 -3.37 -4.86
N VAL A 80 -10.12 -2.46 -5.00
CA VAL A 80 -10.08 -1.46 -6.08
C VAL A 80 -10.00 -2.14 -7.45
N LEU A 81 -9.11 -3.11 -7.61
CA LEU A 81 -8.95 -3.85 -8.87
C LEU A 81 -10.22 -4.64 -9.22
N ALA A 82 -10.87 -5.27 -8.24
CA ALA A 82 -12.09 -6.02 -8.46
C ALA A 82 -13.24 -5.12 -8.93
N ILE A 83 -13.42 -3.95 -8.29
CA ILE A 83 -14.45 -2.97 -8.68
C ILE A 83 -14.17 -2.42 -10.08
N THR A 84 -12.94 -2.00 -10.36
CA THR A 84 -12.57 -1.47 -11.67
C THR A 84 -12.75 -2.49 -12.79
N LEU A 85 -12.33 -3.75 -12.57
CA LEU A 85 -12.51 -4.80 -13.58
C LEU A 85 -13.98 -5.18 -13.77
N THR A 86 -14.78 -5.17 -12.72
CA THR A 86 -16.22 -5.47 -12.84
C THR A 86 -17.00 -4.34 -13.49
N GLY A 87 -16.69 -3.08 -13.19
CA GLY A 87 -17.25 -1.90 -13.85
C GLY A 87 -16.89 -1.86 -15.34
N TYR A 88 -15.60 -2.03 -15.67
CA TYR A 88 -15.14 -2.12 -17.05
C TYR A 88 -15.87 -3.20 -17.85
N ARG A 89 -16.06 -4.40 -17.27
CA ARG A 89 -16.82 -5.50 -17.92
C ARG A 89 -18.28 -5.17 -18.19
N LYS A 90 -18.90 -4.31 -17.39
CA LYS A 90 -20.28 -3.83 -17.57
C LYS A 90 -20.39 -2.64 -18.53
N GLY A 91 -19.27 -2.16 -19.08
CA GLY A 91 -19.23 -0.96 -19.91
C GLY A 91 -19.30 0.35 -19.11
N GLU A 92 -19.25 0.25 -17.78
CA GLU A 92 -19.27 1.35 -16.83
C GLU A 92 -17.87 1.96 -16.72
N LYS A 93 -17.45 2.76 -17.71
CA LYS A 93 -16.08 3.32 -17.80
C LYS A 93 -15.72 4.35 -16.71
N TRP A 94 -16.70 4.70 -15.88
CA TRP A 94 -16.51 5.47 -14.66
C TRP A 94 -15.82 4.66 -13.54
N ALA A 95 -15.78 3.33 -13.68
CA ALA A 95 -15.10 2.38 -12.81
C ALA A 95 -14.01 1.59 -13.55
#